data_AF-A0A2E0AKM6-F1
#
_entry.id   AF-A0A2E0AKM6-F1
#
_cell.length_a   1.000
_cell.length_b   1.000
_cell.length_c   1.000
_cell.angle_alpha   90.00
_cell.angle_beta   90.00
_cell.angle_gamma   90.00
#
_symmetry.space_group_name_H-M   'P 1'
#
loop_
_entity.id
_entity.type
_entity.pdbx_description
1 polymer ?
#
loop_
_entity_poly.entity_id
_entity_poly.type
_entity_poly.pdbx_seq_one_letter_code
_entity_poly.pdbx_strand_id
1 'polypeptide(L)'
;MGQSKQNKFNTTSKSKSFFPIKQHRFDSAKHPIIQSTQKCAARMTTMLSAQEDQMLEGLTNSLQCNQREAIRIALHEASRSGFKALQSTSRCARASTTDKGHTGRSRPLWVSLPKAEKHQAICLADQLELTDKEILRLAIIWLAKGIKDETITKLQDTAKLSQDSLAKQWSQTHKGEPSKLTRLKASAKAAYQQAEALGQEKDKQLYEQRGLMMQQLGDQAQLTTIDAMLQREADELIDQIINGFKDTEALDQTEEEIFRIMLSYQIWDEQLATEIWQQEQQRKQAEALEPEMTDEMLDEWLKGIREETQDKANQPTTTPLQLTPKRPKASTTPEELIIKRFFDDLD
;
A
#
# COMPACT_ATOMS: atom_id res chain seq x y z
N MET A 1 55.59 15.88 -28.82
CA MET A 1 54.28 15.38 -29.32
C MET A 1 53.77 14.33 -28.34
N GLY A 2 52.91 14.72 -27.39
CA GLY A 2 52.31 13.79 -26.43
C GLY A 2 50.87 13.51 -26.83
N GLN A 3 50.60 12.33 -27.35
CA GLN A 3 49.25 11.89 -27.69
C GLN A 3 48.43 11.73 -26.40
N SER A 4 47.40 12.54 -26.22
CA SER A 4 46.40 12.31 -25.18
C SER A 4 45.58 11.08 -25.57
N LYS A 5 45.66 10.03 -24.76
CA LYS A 5 44.74 8.89 -24.85
C LYS A 5 43.34 9.41 -24.54
N GLN A 6 42.56 9.69 -25.58
CA GLN A 6 41.12 9.93 -25.44
C GLN A 6 40.50 8.67 -24.83
N ASN A 7 39.97 8.81 -23.61
CA ASN A 7 39.20 7.78 -22.94
C ASN A 7 37.98 7.44 -23.79
N LYS A 8 38.07 6.29 -24.49
CA LYS A 8 37.04 5.69 -25.36
C LYS A 8 35.81 5.15 -24.62
N PHE A 9 35.63 5.55 -23.36
CA PHE A 9 34.53 5.12 -22.49
C PHE A 9 33.77 6.34 -22.01
N ASN A 10 33.00 6.95 -22.91
CA ASN A 10 31.89 7.76 -22.47
C ASN A 10 30.72 7.65 -23.44
N THR A 11 29.55 7.66 -22.83
CA THR A 11 28.23 7.98 -23.39
C THR A 11 27.57 6.96 -24.32
N THR A 12 26.99 5.90 -23.77
CA THR A 12 25.67 5.39 -24.23
C THR A 12 24.95 4.54 -23.16
N SER A 13 23.85 5.11 -22.65
CA SER A 13 22.51 4.48 -22.54
C SER A 13 22.14 3.46 -21.46
N LYS A 14 22.83 3.33 -20.31
CA LYS A 14 22.32 2.47 -19.20
C LYS A 14 22.08 3.15 -17.84
N SER A 15 22.40 4.44 -17.67
CA SER A 15 22.04 5.19 -16.45
C SER A 15 20.52 5.38 -16.32
N LYS A 16 19.81 5.53 -17.45
CA LYS A 16 18.36 5.75 -17.49
C LYS A 16 17.55 4.55 -17.02
N SER A 17 18.08 3.33 -17.13
CA SER A 17 17.34 2.10 -16.77
C SER A 17 17.38 1.76 -15.28
N PHE A 18 18.29 2.36 -14.50
CA PHE A 18 18.41 2.07 -13.06
C PHE A 18 17.69 3.08 -12.17
N PHE A 19 17.18 4.18 -12.75
CA PHE A 19 16.41 5.20 -12.03
C PHE A 19 14.95 5.14 -12.47
N PRO A 20 14.12 4.24 -11.87
CA PRO A 20 12.80 3.90 -12.39
C PRO A 20 11.77 5.04 -12.29
N ILE A 21 12.08 6.15 -11.61
CA ILE A 21 11.14 7.24 -11.35
C ILE A 21 11.70 8.54 -11.94
N LYS A 22 11.01 9.11 -12.93
CA LYS A 22 11.32 10.44 -13.47
C LYS A 22 11.22 11.48 -12.36
N GLN A 23 12.31 12.18 -12.08
CA GLN A 23 12.33 13.25 -11.07
C GLN A 23 12.23 14.62 -11.71
N HIS A 24 11.25 15.42 -11.31
CA HIS A 24 11.05 16.76 -11.85
C HIS A 24 11.71 17.83 -10.98
N ARG A 25 13.03 17.77 -10.80
CA ARG A 25 13.76 18.69 -9.91
C ARG A 25 14.26 19.95 -10.60
N PHE A 26 14.25 21.06 -9.87
CA PHE A 26 14.77 22.37 -10.27
C PHE A 26 15.78 22.87 -9.22
N ASP A 27 16.81 23.58 -9.66
CA ASP A 27 17.72 24.32 -8.77
C ASP A 27 17.18 25.74 -8.54
N SER A 28 16.32 25.89 -7.53
CA SER A 28 15.63 27.16 -7.24
C SER A 28 16.49 28.19 -6.50
N ALA A 29 17.76 27.91 -6.19
CA ALA A 29 18.62 28.79 -5.40
C ALA A 29 18.80 30.19 -6.03
N LYS A 30 18.71 30.29 -7.36
CA LYS A 30 18.82 31.54 -8.11
C LYS A 30 17.48 32.18 -8.45
N HIS A 31 16.36 31.56 -8.06
CA HIS A 31 15.05 32.08 -8.38
C HIS A 31 14.80 33.40 -7.63
N PRO A 32 14.26 34.45 -8.28
CA PRO A 32 14.10 35.79 -7.68
C PRO A 32 13.26 35.77 -6.39
N ILE A 33 12.27 34.88 -6.31
CA ILE A 33 11.44 34.70 -5.10
C ILE A 33 12.27 34.20 -3.91
N ILE A 34 13.19 33.26 -4.13
CA ILE A 34 14.08 32.71 -3.10
C ILE A 34 15.09 33.76 -2.64
N GLN A 35 15.58 34.58 -3.57
CA GLN A 35 16.51 35.67 -3.27
C GLN A 35 15.85 36.90 -2.64
N SER A 36 14.52 37.02 -2.74
CA SER A 36 13.77 38.16 -2.26
C SER A 36 13.76 38.21 -0.72
N THR A 37 14.20 39.34 -0.17
CA THR A 37 14.18 39.64 1.28
C THR A 37 12.92 40.40 1.70
N GLN A 38 11.93 40.55 0.80
CA GLN A 38 10.72 41.31 1.09
C GLN A 38 9.88 40.68 2.21
N LYS A 39 9.29 41.53 3.06
CA LYS A 39 8.51 41.09 4.21
C LYS A 39 7.19 40.43 3.79
N CYS A 40 7.03 39.16 4.14
CA CYS A 40 5.81 38.37 3.93
C CYS A 40 4.78 38.61 5.04
N ALA A 41 4.01 39.70 4.95
CA ALA A 41 3.01 40.07 5.96
C ALA A 41 1.55 39.97 5.49
N ALA A 42 1.32 39.89 4.17
CA ALA A 42 -0.03 39.89 3.62
C ALA A 42 -0.55 38.45 3.48
N ARG A 43 -1.59 38.10 4.23
CA ARG A 43 -2.16 36.74 4.22
C ARG A 43 -3.11 36.54 3.04
N MET A 44 -3.04 35.37 2.42
CA MET A 44 -4.06 34.81 1.54
C MET A 44 -4.44 33.41 2.03
N THR A 45 -5.68 33.00 1.77
CA THR A 45 -6.21 31.70 2.20
C THR A 45 -7.01 31.04 1.10
N THR A 46 -7.04 29.71 1.09
CA THR A 46 -7.89 28.91 0.20
C THR A 46 -8.17 27.55 0.84
N MET A 47 -9.01 26.75 0.21
CA MET A 47 -9.24 25.35 0.56
C MET A 47 -8.76 24.50 -0.60
N LEU A 48 -7.98 23.46 -0.33
CA LEU A 48 -7.49 22.51 -1.31
C LEU A 48 -8.29 21.21 -1.25
N SER A 49 -8.41 20.53 -2.39
CA SER A 49 -8.74 19.10 -2.43
C SER A 49 -7.53 18.27 -1.98
N ALA A 50 -7.75 16.98 -1.72
CA ALA A 50 -6.64 16.06 -1.41
C ALA A 50 -5.61 15.99 -2.54
N GLN A 51 -6.04 16.07 -3.81
CA GLN A 51 -5.11 16.03 -4.94
C GLN A 51 -4.37 17.36 -5.11
N GLU A 52 -5.04 18.50 -4.93
CA GLU A 52 -4.40 19.82 -4.99
C GLU A 52 -3.31 19.97 -3.90
N ASP A 53 -3.55 19.39 -2.72
CA ASP A 53 -2.58 19.35 -1.62
C ASP A 53 -1.36 18.47 -1.95
N GLN A 54 -1.58 17.28 -2.53
CA GLN A 54 -0.50 16.44 -3.08
C GLN A 54 0.27 17.13 -4.21
N MET A 55 -0.40 17.93 -5.04
CA MET A 55 0.27 18.73 -6.08
C MET A 55 1.20 19.76 -5.45
N LEU A 56 0.77 20.42 -4.38
CA LEU A 56 1.61 21.36 -3.63
C LEU A 56 2.82 20.67 -3.00
N GLU A 57 2.64 19.49 -2.41
CA GLU A 57 3.75 18.67 -1.91
C GLU A 57 4.69 18.23 -3.05
N GLY A 58 4.14 17.90 -4.21
CA GLY A 58 4.93 17.65 -5.43
C GLY A 58 5.76 18.87 -5.83
N LEU A 59 5.22 20.09 -5.69
CA LEU A 59 5.94 21.33 -5.98
C LEU A 59 7.06 21.61 -4.98
N THR A 60 6.84 21.44 -3.67
CA THR A 60 7.91 21.63 -2.67
C THR A 60 9.07 20.68 -2.93
N ASN A 61 8.76 19.42 -3.26
CA ASN A 61 9.74 18.42 -3.65
C ASN A 61 10.43 18.74 -4.99
N SER A 62 9.72 19.25 -5.98
CA SER A 62 10.28 19.59 -7.29
C SER A 62 11.21 20.82 -7.21
N LEU A 63 10.81 21.83 -6.44
CA LEU A 63 11.51 23.10 -6.29
C LEU A 63 12.58 23.07 -5.19
N GLN A 64 12.63 22.02 -4.36
CA GLN A 64 13.55 21.86 -3.24
C GLN A 64 13.48 23.05 -2.25
N CYS A 65 12.28 23.53 -1.97
CA CYS A 65 12.03 24.65 -1.07
C CYS A 65 10.82 24.38 -0.16
N ASN A 66 10.63 25.23 0.86
CA ASN A 66 9.47 25.12 1.74
C ASN A 66 8.16 25.47 1.01
N GLN A 67 7.03 25.11 1.62
CA GLN A 67 5.68 25.31 1.07
C GLN A 67 5.37 26.77 0.73
N ARG A 68 5.75 27.73 1.58
CA ARG A 68 5.50 29.15 1.33
C ARG A 68 6.23 29.62 0.06
N GLU A 69 7.51 29.28 -0.06
CA GLU A 69 8.30 29.66 -1.24
C GLU A 69 7.81 28.96 -2.51
N ALA A 70 7.37 27.70 -2.42
CA ALA A 70 6.80 26.99 -3.56
C ALA A 70 5.53 27.69 -4.09
N ILE A 71 4.65 28.15 -3.20
CA ILE A 71 3.44 28.90 -3.58
C ILE A 71 3.82 30.26 -4.20
N ARG A 72 4.79 30.96 -3.61
CA ARG A 72 5.27 32.24 -4.16
C ARG A 72 5.87 32.08 -5.54
N ILE A 73 6.68 31.04 -5.77
CA ILE A 73 7.20 30.68 -7.09
C ILE A 73 6.04 30.38 -8.05
N ALA A 74 5.06 29.59 -7.63
CA ALA A 74 3.90 29.27 -8.47
C ALA A 74 3.12 30.51 -8.90
N LEU A 75 2.87 31.45 -7.97
CA LEU A 75 2.20 32.72 -8.28
C LEU A 75 3.04 33.60 -9.22
N HIS A 76 4.35 33.69 -8.96
CA HIS A 76 5.28 34.45 -9.79
C HIS A 76 5.32 33.93 -11.23
N GLU A 77 5.48 32.62 -11.40
CA GLU A 77 5.52 31.98 -12.70
C GLU A 77 4.16 32.05 -13.42
N ALA A 78 3.06 31.90 -12.68
CA ALA A 78 1.72 32.11 -13.24
C ALA A 78 1.57 33.54 -13.76
N SER A 79 1.97 34.55 -13.00
CA SER A 79 1.86 35.96 -13.40
C SER A 79 2.68 36.34 -14.64
N ARG A 80 3.73 35.57 -14.94
CA ARG A 80 4.58 35.74 -16.13
C ARG A 80 4.13 34.89 -17.31
N SER A 81 3.25 33.93 -17.08
CA SER A 81 2.77 33.02 -18.10
C SER A 81 1.76 33.72 -19.02
N GLY A 82 1.62 33.22 -20.25
CA GLY A 82 0.64 33.75 -21.18
C GLY A 82 -0.79 33.44 -20.73
N PHE A 83 -1.70 34.43 -20.83
CA PHE A 83 -3.10 34.32 -20.40
C PHE A 83 -3.78 33.03 -20.86
N LYS A 84 -3.59 32.62 -22.13
CA LYS A 84 -4.16 31.39 -22.70
C LYS A 84 -3.73 30.11 -21.96
N ALA A 85 -2.49 30.07 -21.45
CA ALA A 85 -1.96 28.92 -20.73
C ALA A 85 -2.61 28.75 -19.35
N LEU A 86 -2.94 29.86 -18.68
CA LEU A 86 -3.68 29.84 -17.42
C LEU A 86 -5.16 29.58 -17.63
N GLN A 87 -5.74 30.17 -18.69
CA GLN A 87 -7.16 30.05 -18.97
C GLN A 87 -7.59 28.58 -19.17
N SER A 88 -6.77 27.76 -19.84
CA SER A 88 -7.05 26.33 -20.01
C SER A 88 -7.09 25.56 -18.68
N THR A 89 -6.37 26.02 -17.65
CA THR A 89 -6.30 25.37 -16.33
C THR A 89 -7.27 26.00 -15.33
N SER A 90 -7.77 27.21 -15.61
CA SER A 90 -8.66 27.98 -14.73
C SER A 90 -9.93 27.21 -14.33
N ARG A 91 -10.45 26.35 -15.23
CA ARG A 91 -11.62 25.51 -14.95
C ARG A 91 -11.41 24.62 -13.73
N CYS A 92 -10.24 23.99 -13.61
CA CYS A 92 -9.92 23.12 -12.48
C CYS A 92 -9.89 23.90 -11.16
N ALA A 93 -9.45 25.16 -11.19
CA ALA A 93 -9.32 25.98 -9.99
C ALA A 93 -10.66 26.51 -9.46
N ARG A 94 -11.69 26.65 -10.30
CA ARG A 94 -12.99 27.25 -9.92
C ARG A 94 -13.70 26.48 -8.81
N ALA A 95 -14.40 27.18 -7.93
CA ALA A 95 -15.18 26.57 -6.85
C ALA A 95 -16.27 25.63 -7.38
N SER A 96 -16.87 25.96 -8.53
CA SER A 96 -17.90 25.18 -9.22
C SER A 96 -17.35 24.05 -10.11
N THR A 97 -16.06 23.76 -10.05
CA THR A 97 -15.47 22.69 -10.87
C THR A 97 -16.12 21.35 -10.56
N THR A 98 -16.30 20.53 -11.59
CA THR A 98 -16.69 19.11 -11.50
C THR A 98 -15.55 18.20 -11.94
N ASP A 99 -14.36 18.76 -12.22
CA ASP A 99 -13.20 18.00 -12.68
C ASP A 99 -12.71 17.06 -11.57
N LYS A 100 -12.64 15.76 -11.89
CA LYS A 100 -12.23 14.72 -10.94
C LYS A 100 -10.90 15.10 -10.25
N GLY A 101 -10.92 15.06 -8.92
CA GLY A 101 -9.77 15.35 -8.07
C GLY A 101 -9.56 16.84 -7.76
N HIS A 102 -10.30 17.76 -8.39
CA HIS A 102 -10.33 19.19 -8.04
C HIS A 102 -11.61 19.59 -7.28
N THR A 103 -12.43 18.59 -6.91
CA THR A 103 -13.66 18.71 -6.10
C THR A 103 -13.39 18.37 -4.63
N GLY A 104 -14.38 18.56 -3.75
CA GLY A 104 -14.30 18.11 -2.35
C GLY A 104 -13.23 18.81 -1.53
N ARG A 105 -13.09 20.14 -1.68
CA ARG A 105 -12.04 20.94 -1.05
C ARG A 105 -12.29 21.10 0.45
N SER A 106 -11.50 20.40 1.26
CA SER A 106 -11.64 20.36 2.73
C SER A 106 -10.35 20.69 3.48
N ARG A 107 -9.20 20.82 2.79
CA ARG A 107 -7.90 21.07 3.43
C ARG A 107 -7.59 22.58 3.45
N PRO A 108 -7.54 23.25 4.60
CA PRO A 108 -7.27 24.67 4.66
C PRO A 108 -5.81 24.98 4.32
N LEU A 109 -5.60 25.91 3.40
CA LEU A 109 -4.29 26.46 3.08
C LEU A 109 -4.27 27.96 3.40
N TRP A 110 -3.19 28.41 4.03
CA TRP A 110 -2.90 29.82 4.16
C TRP A 110 -1.43 30.09 3.85
N VAL A 111 -1.17 31.26 3.27
CA VAL A 111 0.19 31.69 2.90
C VAL A 111 0.34 33.17 3.18
N SER A 112 1.50 33.55 3.72
CA SER A 112 1.87 34.96 3.88
C SER A 112 2.79 35.37 2.74
N LEU A 113 2.41 36.43 2.03
CA LEU A 113 3.10 36.96 0.85
C LEU A 113 3.57 38.39 1.09
N PRO A 114 4.58 38.88 0.35
CA PRO A 114 4.79 40.30 0.18
C PRO A 114 3.55 40.99 -0.39
N LYS A 115 3.33 42.26 0.00
CA LYS A 115 2.15 43.03 -0.44
C LYS A 115 2.06 43.13 -1.97
N ALA A 116 3.20 43.32 -2.64
CA ALA A 116 3.27 43.41 -4.10
C ALA A 116 2.86 42.10 -4.77
N GLU A 117 3.37 40.96 -4.30
CA GLU A 117 3.00 39.63 -4.83
C GLU A 117 1.50 39.33 -4.64
N LYS A 118 0.94 39.66 -3.47
CA LYS A 118 -0.51 39.54 -3.24
C LYS A 118 -1.31 40.40 -4.21
N HIS A 119 -0.92 41.65 -4.39
CA HIS A 119 -1.63 42.55 -5.31
C HIS A 119 -1.58 42.04 -6.75
N GLN A 120 -0.42 41.57 -7.19
CA GLN A 120 -0.26 40.98 -8.53
C GLN A 120 -1.13 39.73 -8.70
N ALA A 121 -1.22 38.87 -7.69
CA ALA A 121 -2.10 37.70 -7.72
C ALA A 121 -3.58 38.09 -7.83
N ILE A 122 -4.02 39.13 -7.11
CA ILE A 122 -5.40 39.64 -7.20
C ILE A 122 -5.68 40.19 -8.60
N CYS A 123 -4.78 41.03 -9.16
CA CYS A 123 -4.95 41.54 -10.51
C CYS A 123 -5.03 40.42 -11.56
N LEU A 124 -4.24 39.34 -11.39
CA LEU A 124 -4.32 38.17 -12.26
C LEU A 124 -5.64 37.41 -12.08
N ALA A 125 -6.16 37.33 -10.86
CA ALA A 125 -7.46 36.74 -10.56
C ALA A 125 -8.58 37.51 -11.28
N ASP A 126 -8.56 38.85 -11.20
CA ASP A 126 -9.53 39.73 -11.87
C ASP A 126 -9.52 39.50 -13.39
N GLN A 127 -8.34 39.41 -14.00
CA GLN A 127 -8.20 39.15 -15.44
C GLN A 127 -8.79 37.79 -15.86
N LEU A 128 -8.73 36.79 -14.99
CA LEU A 128 -9.20 35.42 -15.26
C LEU A 128 -10.64 35.17 -14.75
N GLU A 129 -11.30 36.20 -14.21
CA GLU A 129 -12.60 36.12 -13.57
C GLU A 129 -12.62 35.05 -12.46
N LEU A 130 -11.57 35.04 -11.64
CA LEU A 130 -11.39 34.18 -10.49
C LEU A 130 -11.39 34.99 -9.21
N THR A 131 -11.74 34.35 -8.11
CA THR A 131 -11.60 34.90 -6.76
C THR A 131 -10.14 34.79 -6.27
N ASP A 132 -9.80 35.54 -5.22
CA ASP A 132 -8.52 35.42 -4.49
C ASP A 132 -8.21 33.98 -4.03
N LYS A 133 -9.25 33.21 -3.68
CA LYS A 133 -9.12 31.79 -3.30
C LYS A 133 -8.89 30.92 -4.54
N GLU A 134 -9.56 31.29 -5.63
CA GLU A 134 -9.43 30.87 -7.04
C GLU A 134 -7.97 30.78 -7.48
N ILE A 135 -7.29 31.93 -7.40
CA ILE A 135 -5.97 32.12 -8.01
C ILE A 135 -4.86 31.32 -7.33
N LEU A 136 -4.94 31.14 -6.00
CA LEU A 136 -4.00 30.28 -5.28
C LEU A 136 -4.05 28.83 -5.77
N ARG A 137 -5.25 28.29 -5.96
CA ARG A 137 -5.44 26.94 -6.50
C ARG A 137 -4.94 26.86 -7.93
N LEU A 138 -5.29 27.85 -8.76
CA LEU A 138 -4.84 27.89 -10.15
C LEU A 138 -3.31 27.84 -10.26
N ALA A 139 -2.60 28.68 -9.49
CA ALA A 139 -1.15 28.72 -9.53
C ALA A 139 -0.51 27.36 -9.19
N ILE A 140 -1.02 26.69 -8.15
CA ILE A 140 -0.55 25.35 -7.75
C ILE A 140 -0.83 24.33 -8.84
N ILE A 141 -2.09 24.24 -9.32
CA ILE A 141 -2.50 23.25 -10.30
C ILE A 141 -1.76 23.44 -11.62
N TRP A 142 -1.66 24.67 -12.09
CA TRP A 142 -1.02 25.02 -13.36
C TRP A 142 0.47 24.64 -13.34
N LEU A 143 1.21 25.08 -12.31
CA LEU A 143 2.64 24.78 -12.24
C LEU A 143 2.89 23.28 -12.05
N ALA A 144 2.13 22.62 -11.16
CA ALA A 144 2.31 21.20 -10.88
C ALA A 144 2.03 20.32 -12.12
N LYS A 145 0.92 20.59 -12.83
CA LYS A 145 0.61 19.91 -14.10
C LYS A 145 1.66 20.22 -15.15
N GLY A 146 2.04 21.50 -15.32
CA GLY A 146 3.01 21.89 -16.33
C GLY A 146 4.38 21.24 -16.14
N ILE A 147 4.84 21.09 -14.89
CA ILE A 147 6.07 20.38 -14.55
C ILE A 147 5.94 18.88 -14.84
N LYS A 148 4.82 18.26 -14.44
CA LYS A 148 4.56 16.82 -14.60
C LYS A 148 4.45 16.43 -16.07
N ASP A 149 3.74 17.22 -16.86
CA ASP A 149 3.51 17.00 -18.29
C ASP A 149 4.69 17.46 -19.16
N GLU A 150 5.78 17.94 -18.52
CA GLU A 150 7.00 18.43 -19.17
C GLU A 150 6.78 19.63 -20.12
N THR A 151 5.66 20.34 -20.00
CA THR A 151 5.40 21.59 -20.73
C THR A 151 6.16 22.77 -20.10
N ILE A 152 6.47 22.68 -18.80
CA ILE A 152 7.33 23.63 -18.09
C ILE A 152 8.64 22.92 -17.71
N THR A 153 9.70 23.23 -18.45
CA THR A 153 11.06 22.70 -18.22
C THR A 153 12.05 23.76 -17.73
N LYS A 154 11.62 25.02 -17.69
CA LYS A 154 12.40 26.16 -17.21
C LYS A 154 11.48 27.14 -16.50
N LEU A 155 11.90 27.58 -15.32
CA LEU A 155 11.32 28.68 -14.56
C LEU A 155 12.27 29.88 -14.67
N GLN A 156 11.90 31.03 -14.13
CA GLN A 156 12.76 32.20 -14.17
C GLN A 156 14.13 31.90 -13.51
N ASP A 157 15.19 32.10 -14.31
CA ASP A 157 16.59 31.89 -13.93
C ASP A 157 16.92 30.51 -13.34
N THR A 158 16.03 29.54 -13.56
CA THR A 158 16.05 28.23 -12.92
C THR A 158 15.68 27.16 -13.96
N ALA A 159 16.63 26.32 -14.35
CA ALA A 159 16.40 25.23 -15.31
C ALA A 159 16.07 23.92 -14.58
N LYS A 160 15.26 23.06 -15.20
CA LYS A 160 15.05 21.67 -14.75
C LYS A 160 16.38 20.91 -14.80
N LEU A 161 16.70 20.20 -13.73
CA LEU A 161 17.86 19.33 -13.67
C LEU A 161 17.67 18.12 -14.59
N SER A 162 18.73 17.75 -15.31
CA SER A 162 18.70 16.58 -16.17
C SER A 162 18.59 15.29 -15.35
N GLN A 163 17.91 14.26 -15.88
CA GLN A 163 17.84 12.97 -15.20
C GLN A 163 19.24 12.36 -14.99
N ASP A 164 20.15 12.54 -15.93
CA ASP A 164 21.52 12.03 -15.81
C ASP A 164 22.30 12.74 -14.70
N SER A 165 22.12 14.06 -14.53
CA SER A 165 22.72 14.78 -13.39
C SER A 165 22.15 14.31 -12.05
N LEU A 166 20.85 14.05 -11.98
CA LEU A 166 20.20 13.53 -10.77
C LEU A 166 20.66 12.11 -10.43
N ALA A 167 20.70 11.23 -11.44
CA ALA A 167 21.19 9.86 -11.28
C ALA A 167 22.66 9.84 -10.85
N LYS A 168 23.50 10.73 -11.41
CA LYS A 168 24.90 10.87 -11.01
C LYS A 168 25.03 11.37 -9.56
N GLN A 169 24.28 12.38 -9.17
CA GLN A 169 24.27 12.90 -7.80
C GLN A 169 23.83 11.81 -6.81
N TRP A 170 22.74 11.10 -7.13
CA TRP A 170 22.24 9.99 -6.32
C TRP A 170 23.27 8.86 -6.20
N SER A 171 23.89 8.46 -7.31
CA SER A 171 24.92 7.42 -7.33
C SER A 171 26.16 7.81 -6.53
N GLN A 172 26.51 9.10 -6.48
CA GLN A 172 27.63 9.59 -5.68
C GLN A 172 27.32 9.58 -4.19
N THR A 173 26.10 9.96 -3.79
CA THR A 173 25.70 10.01 -2.38
C THR A 173 25.39 8.63 -1.80
N HIS A 174 25.00 7.65 -2.61
CA HIS A 174 24.64 6.29 -2.16
C HIS A 174 25.70 5.24 -2.56
N LYS A 175 26.93 5.67 -2.86
CA LYS A 175 28.01 4.78 -3.27
C LYS A 175 28.42 3.88 -2.09
N GLY A 176 28.18 2.58 -2.22
CA GLY A 176 28.53 1.58 -1.20
C GLY A 176 27.38 1.17 -0.28
N GLU A 177 26.21 1.82 -0.38
CA GLU A 177 25.03 1.32 0.33
C GLU A 177 24.47 0.07 -0.36
N PRO A 178 24.21 -1.03 0.39
CA PRO A 178 23.47 -2.14 -0.16
C PRO A 178 22.07 -1.66 -0.57
N SER A 179 21.65 -2.05 -1.77
CA SER A 179 20.34 -1.66 -2.29
C SER A 179 19.24 -2.03 -1.27
N LYS A 180 18.20 -1.20 -1.16
CA LYS A 180 17.04 -1.52 -0.29
C LYS A 180 16.49 -2.91 -0.58
N LEU A 181 16.48 -3.31 -1.86
CA LEU A 181 16.09 -4.65 -2.30
C LEU A 181 16.99 -5.75 -1.73
N THR A 182 18.31 -5.53 -1.67
CA THR A 182 19.25 -6.49 -1.07
C THR A 182 19.01 -6.64 0.42
N ARG A 183 18.71 -5.53 1.12
CA ARG A 183 18.33 -5.55 2.54
C ARG A 183 17.02 -6.31 2.75
N LEU A 184 15.98 -6.01 1.99
CA LEU A 184 14.70 -6.72 2.05
C LEU A 184 14.84 -8.21 1.76
N LYS A 185 15.59 -8.59 0.72
CA LYS A 185 15.87 -10.01 0.41
C LYS A 185 16.64 -10.72 1.52
N ALA A 186 17.58 -10.03 2.18
CA ALA A 186 18.31 -10.58 3.31
C ALA A 186 17.40 -10.76 4.53
N SER A 187 16.56 -9.77 4.84
CA SER A 187 15.57 -9.86 5.92
C SER A 187 14.54 -10.98 5.68
N ALA A 188 13.98 -11.07 4.47
CA ALA A 188 13.05 -12.13 4.11
C ALA A 188 13.71 -13.51 4.23
N LYS A 189 14.95 -13.67 3.75
CA LYS A 189 15.70 -14.91 3.90
C LYS A 189 15.92 -15.28 5.37
N ALA A 190 16.26 -14.30 6.22
CA ALA A 190 16.43 -14.52 7.65
C ALA A 190 15.11 -14.94 8.32
N ALA A 191 13.98 -14.32 7.96
CA ALA A 191 12.67 -14.69 8.47
C ALA A 191 12.28 -16.13 8.09
N TYR A 192 12.49 -16.53 6.83
CA TYR A 192 12.24 -17.91 6.39
C TYR A 192 13.13 -18.91 7.13
N GLN A 193 14.42 -18.60 7.33
CA GLN A 193 15.34 -19.46 8.08
C GLN A 193 14.93 -19.59 9.55
N GLN A 194 14.43 -18.51 10.16
CA GLN A 194 13.92 -18.55 11.52
C GLN A 194 12.63 -19.38 11.63
N ALA A 195 11.71 -19.23 10.66
CA ALA A 195 10.49 -20.03 10.59
C ALA A 195 10.80 -21.52 10.38
N GLU A 196 11.76 -21.84 9.51
CA GLU A 196 12.22 -23.22 9.28
C GLU A 196 12.85 -23.82 10.53
N ALA A 197 13.72 -23.07 11.23
CA ALA A 197 14.33 -23.54 12.48
C ALA A 197 13.28 -23.76 13.59
N LEU A 198 12.30 -22.87 13.71
CA LEU A 198 11.17 -23.05 14.65
C LEU A 198 10.30 -24.25 14.27
N GLY A 199 10.05 -24.47 12.98
CA GLY A 199 9.33 -25.64 12.48
C GLY A 199 10.06 -26.95 12.82
N GLN A 200 11.37 -27.02 12.53
CA GLN A 200 12.20 -28.19 12.86
C GLN A 200 12.23 -28.49 14.36
N GLU A 201 12.30 -27.47 15.21
CA GLU A 201 12.25 -27.64 16.66
C GLU A 201 10.87 -28.13 17.13
N LYS A 202 9.78 -27.58 16.59
CA LYS A 202 8.41 -28.05 16.88
C LYS A 202 8.20 -29.50 16.45
N ASP A 203 8.65 -29.87 15.25
CA ASP A 203 8.56 -31.25 14.75
C ASP A 203 9.35 -32.23 15.63
N LYS A 204 10.53 -31.81 16.09
CA LYS A 204 11.35 -32.61 17.01
C LYS A 204 10.65 -32.82 18.36
N GLN A 205 10.10 -31.76 18.94
CA GLN A 205 9.33 -31.84 20.19
C GLN A 205 8.11 -32.76 20.04
N LEU A 206 7.37 -32.63 18.94
CA LEU A 206 6.22 -33.49 18.65
C LEU A 206 6.66 -34.95 18.49
N TYR A 207 7.78 -35.22 17.82
CA TYR A 207 8.34 -36.56 17.69
C TYR A 207 8.73 -37.16 19.05
N GLU A 208 9.34 -36.38 19.94
CA GLU A 208 9.68 -36.79 21.30
C GLU A 208 8.43 -37.09 22.14
N GLN A 209 7.41 -36.22 22.09
CA GLN A 209 6.13 -36.42 22.77
C GLN A 209 5.40 -37.68 22.27
N ARG A 210 5.36 -37.90 20.95
CA ARG A 210 4.82 -39.13 20.36
C ARG A 210 5.56 -40.37 20.87
N GLY A 211 6.88 -40.30 20.99
CA GLY A 211 7.70 -41.38 21.53
C GLY A 211 7.37 -41.72 23.00
N LEU A 212 7.20 -40.70 23.84
CA LEU A 212 6.79 -40.87 25.24
C LEU A 212 5.39 -41.48 25.35
N MET A 213 4.45 -41.00 24.55
CA MET A 213 3.07 -41.49 24.56
C MET A 213 2.96 -42.92 24.01
N MET A 214 3.78 -43.27 23.01
CA MET A 214 3.91 -44.64 22.52
C MET A 214 4.45 -45.59 23.61
N GLN A 215 5.40 -45.15 24.44
CA GLN A 215 5.88 -45.94 25.58
C GLN A 215 4.78 -46.16 26.64
N GLN A 216 3.88 -45.19 26.84
CA GLN A 216 2.77 -45.30 27.79
C GLN A 216 1.63 -46.20 27.29
N LEU A 217 1.35 -46.18 25.99
CA LEU A 217 0.23 -46.91 25.37
C LEU A 217 0.62 -48.32 24.87
N GLY A 218 1.92 -48.60 24.70
CA GLY A 218 2.45 -49.88 24.24
C GLY A 218 2.38 -50.09 22.71
N ASP A 219 2.86 -51.26 22.25
CA ASP A 219 3.13 -51.58 20.83
C ASP A 219 1.91 -51.57 19.88
N GLN A 220 0.69 -51.40 20.41
CA GLN A 220 -0.55 -51.37 19.61
C GLN A 220 -1.07 -49.95 19.34
N ALA A 221 -0.39 -48.91 19.84
CA ALA A 221 -0.81 -47.52 19.65
C ALA A 221 -0.62 -47.07 18.20
N GLN A 222 -1.72 -46.74 17.53
CA GLN A 222 -1.68 -46.11 16.20
C GLN A 222 -1.30 -44.64 16.31
N LEU A 223 -0.52 -44.13 15.35
CA LEU A 223 -0.05 -42.74 15.34
C LEU A 223 -1.19 -41.72 15.41
N THR A 224 -2.31 -41.99 14.73
CA THR A 224 -3.51 -41.14 14.76
C THR A 224 -4.15 -41.08 16.14
N THR A 225 -4.08 -42.17 16.91
CA THR A 225 -4.58 -42.22 18.29
C THR A 225 -3.67 -41.41 19.21
N ILE A 226 -2.35 -41.51 19.03
CA ILE A 226 -1.36 -40.74 19.77
C ILE A 226 -1.56 -39.23 19.50
N ASP A 227 -1.70 -38.84 18.24
CA ASP A 227 -1.92 -37.43 17.88
C ASP A 227 -3.21 -36.87 18.47
N ALA A 228 -4.30 -37.64 18.45
CA ALA A 228 -5.56 -37.22 19.05
C ALA A 228 -5.46 -37.07 20.58
N MET A 229 -4.66 -37.90 21.25
CA MET A 229 -4.45 -37.80 22.69
C MET A 229 -3.55 -36.62 23.06
N LEU A 230 -2.47 -36.37 22.30
CA LEU A 230 -1.63 -35.18 22.49
C LEU A 230 -2.43 -33.89 22.27
N GLN A 231 -3.28 -33.85 21.25
CA GLN A 231 -4.17 -32.71 21.02
C GLN A 231 -5.11 -32.49 22.20
N ARG A 232 -5.71 -33.57 22.73
CA ARG A 232 -6.59 -33.49 23.88
C ARG A 232 -5.87 -33.01 25.15
N GLU A 233 -4.66 -33.47 25.41
CA GLU A 233 -3.84 -32.98 26.54
C GLU A 233 -3.51 -31.49 26.39
N ALA A 234 -3.23 -31.04 25.17
CA ALA A 234 -3.02 -29.62 24.88
C ALA A 234 -4.29 -28.79 25.10
N ASP A 235 -5.44 -29.26 24.63
CA ASP A 235 -6.73 -28.59 24.81
C ASP A 235 -7.12 -28.50 26.30
N GLU A 236 -6.91 -29.59 27.05
CA GLU A 236 -7.16 -29.63 28.50
C GLU A 236 -6.26 -28.64 29.26
N LEU A 237 -5.01 -28.46 28.83
CA LEU A 237 -4.11 -27.48 29.42
C LEU A 237 -4.53 -26.04 29.10
N ILE A 238 -5.00 -25.78 27.87
CA ILE A 238 -5.58 -24.48 27.49
C ILE A 238 -6.80 -24.17 28.35
N ASP A 239 -7.70 -25.13 28.53
CA ASP A 239 -8.87 -24.97 29.40
C ASP A 239 -8.49 -24.66 30.85
N GLN A 240 -7.46 -25.33 31.39
CA GLN A 240 -6.96 -25.04 32.74
C GLN A 240 -6.43 -23.60 32.86
N ILE A 241 -5.68 -23.13 31.86
CA ILE A 241 -5.17 -21.76 31.84
C ILE A 241 -6.33 -20.76 31.79
N ILE A 242 -7.26 -20.95 30.86
CA ILE A 242 -8.43 -20.08 30.70
C ILE A 242 -9.25 -20.02 31.99
N ASN A 243 -9.53 -21.17 32.62
CA ASN A 243 -10.30 -21.22 33.86
C ASN A 243 -9.56 -20.52 35.01
N GLY A 244 -8.23 -20.65 35.11
CA GLY A 244 -7.42 -19.89 36.07
C GLY A 244 -7.48 -18.38 35.85
N PHE A 245 -7.55 -17.94 34.58
CA PHE A 245 -7.76 -16.53 34.24
C PHE A 245 -9.18 -16.07 34.56
N LYS A 246 -10.23 -16.86 34.30
CA LYS A 246 -11.62 -16.52 34.68
C LYS A 246 -11.81 -16.28 36.18
N ASP A 247 -11.10 -17.06 36.99
CA ASP A 247 -11.17 -16.95 38.45
C ASP A 247 -10.46 -15.67 38.97
N THR A 248 -9.64 -15.01 38.14
CA THR A 248 -8.82 -13.84 38.52
C THR A 248 -9.22 -12.55 37.79
N GLU A 249 -9.62 -12.64 36.53
CA GLU A 249 -10.11 -11.57 35.67
C GLU A 249 -11.50 -11.97 35.14
N ALA A 250 -12.50 -11.11 35.31
CA ALA A 250 -13.89 -11.40 34.93
C ALA A 250 -14.09 -11.28 33.40
N LEU A 251 -13.44 -12.18 32.64
CA LEU A 251 -13.53 -12.24 31.19
C LEU A 251 -14.95 -12.60 30.75
N ASP A 252 -15.45 -11.93 29.71
CA ASP A 252 -16.70 -12.29 29.06
C ASP A 252 -16.54 -13.48 28.08
N GLN A 253 -17.65 -14.01 27.57
CA GLN A 253 -17.63 -15.18 26.66
C GLN A 253 -16.89 -14.92 25.34
N THR A 254 -16.85 -13.67 24.88
CA THR A 254 -16.17 -13.32 23.63
C THR A 254 -14.67 -13.20 23.87
N GLU A 255 -14.28 -12.54 24.96
CA GLU A 255 -12.90 -12.41 25.41
C GLU A 255 -12.27 -13.78 25.71
N GLU A 256 -13.04 -14.72 26.29
CA GLU A 256 -12.61 -16.10 26.48
C GLU A 256 -12.26 -16.79 25.16
N GLU A 257 -13.12 -16.69 24.15
CA GLU A 257 -12.91 -17.34 22.86
C GLU A 257 -11.73 -16.72 22.10
N ILE A 258 -11.58 -15.39 22.17
CA ILE A 258 -10.42 -14.69 21.62
C ILE A 258 -9.14 -15.15 22.33
N PHE A 259 -9.16 -15.25 23.65
CA PHE A 259 -8.02 -15.72 24.44
C PHE A 259 -7.68 -17.19 24.18
N ARG A 260 -8.69 -18.04 23.96
CA ARG A 260 -8.52 -19.43 23.52
C ARG A 260 -7.82 -19.51 22.16
N ILE A 261 -8.21 -18.68 21.21
CA ILE A 261 -7.56 -18.57 19.90
C ILE A 261 -6.10 -18.12 20.07
N MET A 262 -5.85 -17.11 20.90
CA MET A 262 -4.48 -16.65 21.21
C MET A 262 -3.60 -17.77 21.73
N LEU A 263 -4.09 -18.56 22.69
CA LEU A 263 -3.33 -19.69 23.26
C LEU A 263 -3.13 -20.83 22.25
N SER A 264 -4.19 -21.20 21.51
CA SER A 264 -4.16 -22.33 20.56
C SER A 264 -3.20 -22.09 19.40
N TYR A 265 -3.17 -20.86 18.87
CA TYR A 265 -2.31 -20.49 17.76
C TYR A 265 -1.00 -19.80 18.21
N GLN A 266 -0.78 -19.64 19.52
CA GLN A 266 0.36 -18.90 20.08
C GLN A 266 0.48 -17.47 19.54
N ILE A 267 -0.67 -16.83 19.31
CA ILE A 267 -0.80 -15.46 18.81
C ILE A 267 -0.93 -14.52 20.00
N TRP A 268 -0.04 -13.52 20.08
CA TRP A 268 -0.08 -12.48 21.13
C TRP A 268 -0.63 -11.14 20.63
N ASP A 269 -1.11 -11.09 19.38
CA ASP A 269 -1.85 -9.97 18.80
C ASP A 269 -3.36 -10.22 18.93
N GLU A 270 -3.99 -9.50 19.86
CA GLU A 270 -5.43 -9.57 20.14
C GLU A 270 -6.28 -9.20 18.92
N GLN A 271 -5.81 -8.30 18.06
CA GLN A 271 -6.55 -7.90 16.85
C GLN A 271 -6.61 -9.04 15.85
N LEU A 272 -5.49 -9.76 15.65
CA LEU A 272 -5.45 -10.92 14.78
C LEU A 272 -6.34 -12.06 15.33
N ALA A 273 -6.30 -12.30 16.64
CA ALA A 273 -7.17 -13.29 17.27
C ALA A 273 -8.66 -12.95 17.12
N THR A 274 -9.01 -11.66 17.23
CA THR A 274 -10.37 -11.17 16.99
C THR A 274 -10.82 -11.38 15.54
N GLU A 275 -9.95 -11.14 14.56
CA GLU A 275 -10.24 -11.37 13.14
C GLU A 275 -10.49 -12.86 12.85
N ILE A 276 -9.68 -13.74 13.43
CA ILE A 276 -9.86 -15.20 13.33
C ILE A 276 -11.21 -15.60 13.92
N TRP A 277 -11.53 -15.12 15.12
CA TRP A 277 -12.81 -15.39 15.77
C TRP A 277 -14.00 -14.95 14.91
N GLN A 278 -13.97 -13.73 14.37
CA GLN A 278 -15.05 -13.21 13.52
C GLN A 278 -15.25 -14.06 12.26
N GLN A 279 -14.16 -14.53 11.65
CA GLN A 279 -14.25 -15.37 10.47
C GLN A 279 -14.82 -16.76 10.80
N GLU A 280 -14.44 -17.34 11.93
CA GLU A 280 -15.03 -18.61 12.40
C GLU A 280 -16.53 -18.47 12.67
N GLN A 281 -16.98 -17.35 13.25
CA GLN A 281 -18.42 -17.10 13.44
C GLN A 281 -19.16 -16.96 12.10
N GLN A 282 -18.58 -16.26 11.13
CA GLN A 282 -19.15 -16.16 9.77
C GLN A 282 -19.24 -17.54 9.10
N ARG A 283 -18.23 -18.40 9.29
CA ARG A 283 -18.23 -19.77 8.78
C ARG A 283 -19.30 -20.64 9.46
N LYS A 284 -19.41 -20.60 10.79
CA LYS A 284 -20.45 -21.32 11.54
C LYS A 284 -21.85 -20.90 11.12
N GLN A 285 -22.07 -19.60 10.87
CA GLN A 285 -23.33 -19.09 10.34
C GLN A 285 -23.59 -19.57 8.90
N ALA A 286 -22.57 -19.59 8.03
CA ALA A 286 -22.68 -20.09 6.67
C ALA A 286 -22.99 -21.60 6.63
N GLU A 287 -22.33 -22.40 7.48
CA GLU A 287 -22.57 -23.84 7.64
C GLU A 287 -23.97 -24.12 8.21
N ALA A 288 -24.45 -23.30 9.16
CA ALA A 288 -25.82 -23.40 9.69
C ALA A 288 -26.92 -22.96 8.70
N LEU A 289 -26.54 -22.23 7.64
CA LEU A 289 -27.42 -21.79 6.54
C LEU A 289 -27.37 -22.77 5.35
N GLU A 290 -26.48 -23.76 5.34
CA GLU A 290 -26.59 -24.86 4.38
C GLU A 290 -27.82 -25.70 4.75
N PRO A 291 -28.82 -25.82 3.86
CA PRO A 291 -29.97 -26.66 4.14
C PRO A 291 -29.50 -28.10 4.33
N GLU A 292 -29.98 -28.78 5.38
CA GLU A 292 -29.81 -30.22 5.51
C GLU A 292 -30.26 -30.86 4.19
N MET A 293 -29.35 -31.60 3.56
CA MET A 293 -29.59 -32.27 2.29
C MET A 293 -30.74 -33.26 2.48
N THR A 294 -31.94 -32.85 2.08
CA THR A 294 -33.13 -33.69 2.19
C THR A 294 -33.04 -34.83 1.17
N ASP A 295 -33.70 -35.96 1.46
CA ASP A 295 -33.76 -37.10 0.53
C ASP A 295 -34.27 -36.68 -0.87
N GLU A 296 -35.14 -35.67 -0.93
CA GLU A 296 -35.63 -35.09 -2.19
C GLU A 296 -34.54 -34.31 -2.95
N MET A 297 -33.71 -33.52 -2.27
CA MET A 297 -32.56 -32.83 -2.88
C MET A 297 -31.48 -33.81 -3.33
N LEU A 298 -31.30 -34.91 -2.58
CA LEU A 298 -30.40 -36.00 -2.94
C LEU A 298 -30.87 -36.73 -4.21
N ASP A 299 -32.17 -37.03 -4.30
CA ASP A 299 -32.76 -37.67 -5.46
C ASP A 299 -32.72 -36.77 -6.70
N GLU A 300 -32.94 -35.46 -6.54
CA GLU A 300 -32.85 -34.50 -7.64
C GLU A 300 -31.40 -34.36 -8.15
N TRP A 301 -30.41 -34.37 -7.25
CA TRP A 301 -28.99 -34.40 -7.60
C TRP A 301 -28.58 -35.72 -8.28
N LEU A 302 -29.01 -36.87 -7.75
CA LEU A 302 -28.77 -38.19 -8.35
C LEU A 302 -29.47 -38.36 -9.71
N LYS A 303 -30.62 -37.71 -9.91
CA LYS A 303 -31.32 -37.65 -11.19
C LYS A 303 -30.53 -36.84 -12.21
N GLY A 304 -29.99 -35.68 -11.83
CA GLY A 304 -29.11 -34.87 -12.69
C GLY A 304 -27.86 -35.62 -13.15
N ILE A 305 -27.25 -36.42 -12.27
CA ILE A 305 -26.10 -37.27 -12.64
C ILE A 305 -26.51 -38.39 -13.61
N ARG A 306 -27.68 -39.01 -13.41
CA ARG A 306 -28.22 -40.06 -14.30
C ARG A 306 -28.55 -39.51 -15.69
N GLU A 307 -29.14 -38.32 -15.78
CA GLU A 307 -29.46 -37.66 -17.04
C GLU A 307 -28.18 -37.25 -17.80
N GLU A 308 -27.16 -36.72 -17.11
CA GLU A 308 -25.84 -36.43 -17.72
C GLU A 308 -25.09 -37.67 -18.23
N THR A 309 -25.29 -38.84 -17.60
CA THR A 309 -24.67 -40.09 -18.06
C THR A 309 -25.41 -40.72 -19.23
N GLN A 310 -26.71 -40.46 -19.38
CA GLN A 310 -27.53 -40.99 -20.47
C GLN A 310 -27.33 -40.21 -21.78
N ASP A 311 -27.10 -38.89 -21.72
CA ASP A 311 -26.76 -38.07 -22.89
C ASP A 311 -25.34 -38.35 -23.43
N LYS A 312 -24.42 -38.84 -22.59
CA LYS A 312 -23.05 -39.20 -22.99
C LYS A 312 -22.93 -40.59 -23.62
N ALA A 313 -23.95 -41.44 -23.55
CA ALA A 313 -23.95 -42.76 -24.17
C ALA A 313 -24.26 -42.75 -25.68
N ASN A 314 -24.80 -41.64 -26.21
CA ASN A 314 -25.21 -41.51 -27.62
C ASN A 314 -24.30 -40.63 -28.49
N GLN A 315 -23.10 -40.27 -28.03
CA GLN A 315 -22.14 -39.50 -28.83
C GLN A 315 -20.81 -40.27 -29.03
N PRO A 316 -20.25 -40.32 -30.26
CA PRO A 316 -18.95 -40.93 -30.50
C PRO A 316 -17.84 -40.13 -29.82
N THR A 317 -16.93 -40.87 -29.20
CA THR A 317 -15.83 -40.41 -28.37
C THR A 317 -14.95 -39.36 -29.06
N THR A 318 -14.95 -38.13 -28.56
CA THR A 318 -13.85 -37.17 -28.76
C THR A 318 -13.49 -36.48 -27.45
N THR A 319 -12.28 -36.78 -26.98
CA THR A 319 -11.40 -36.02 -26.06
C THR A 319 -11.97 -35.60 -24.68
N PRO A 320 -11.36 -36.01 -23.55
CA PRO A 320 -11.89 -35.70 -22.24
C PRO A 320 -11.68 -34.21 -21.91
N LEU A 321 -12.78 -33.45 -21.91
CA LEU A 321 -12.87 -32.16 -21.24
C LEU A 321 -12.68 -32.40 -19.73
N GLN A 322 -11.57 -31.92 -19.18
CA GLN A 322 -11.39 -31.78 -17.74
C GLN A 322 -12.44 -30.78 -17.22
N LEU A 323 -13.56 -31.30 -16.74
CA LEU A 323 -14.48 -30.55 -15.90
C LEU A 323 -13.80 -30.39 -14.54
N THR A 324 -13.12 -29.25 -14.34
CA THR A 324 -12.81 -28.78 -12.98
C THR A 324 -14.14 -28.49 -12.29
N PRO A 325 -14.48 -29.17 -11.19
CA PRO A 325 -15.60 -28.74 -10.35
C PRO A 325 -15.31 -27.31 -9.89
N LYS A 326 -16.25 -26.38 -10.12
CA LYS A 326 -16.22 -25.08 -9.45
C LYS A 326 -16.37 -25.34 -7.95
N ARG A 327 -15.24 -25.44 -7.23
CA ARG A 327 -15.23 -25.31 -5.78
C ARG A 327 -15.86 -23.94 -5.43
N PRO A 328 -16.73 -23.86 -4.43
CA PRO A 328 -17.13 -22.57 -3.87
C PRO A 328 -15.86 -21.82 -3.41
N LYS A 329 -15.91 -20.48 -3.52
CA LYS A 329 -14.78 -19.58 -3.22
C LYS A 329 -14.12 -19.99 -1.91
N ALA A 330 -12.80 -20.23 -1.97
CA ALA A 330 -11.98 -20.59 -0.82
C ALA A 330 -12.18 -19.60 0.33
N SER A 331 -12.78 -20.06 1.42
CA SER A 331 -12.63 -19.41 2.73
C SER A 331 -11.16 -19.52 3.10
N THR A 332 -10.50 -18.38 3.32
CA THR A 332 -9.10 -18.34 3.77
C THR A 332 -9.02 -19.04 5.12
N THR A 333 -8.12 -20.00 5.34
CA THR A 333 -8.02 -20.68 6.65
C THR A 333 -7.33 -19.76 7.68
N PRO A 334 -7.48 -20.00 8.99
CA PRO A 334 -6.76 -19.24 10.02
C PRO A 334 -5.24 -19.20 9.79
N GLU A 335 -4.65 -20.31 9.31
CA GLU A 335 -3.24 -20.39 8.97
C GLU A 335 -2.89 -19.47 7.79
N GLU A 336 -3.76 -19.39 6.77
CA GLU A 336 -3.57 -18.48 5.64
C GLU A 336 -3.72 -17.00 6.03
N LEU A 337 -4.53 -16.67 7.04
CA LEU A 337 -4.63 -15.32 7.60
C LEU A 337 -3.38 -14.92 8.37
N ILE A 338 -2.86 -15.81 9.23
CA ILE A 338 -1.62 -15.59 9.97
C ILE A 338 -0.46 -15.35 8.99
N ILE A 339 -0.37 -16.17 7.94
CA ILE A 339 0.65 -16.02 6.90
C ILE A 339 0.52 -14.68 6.17
N LYS A 340 -0.70 -14.27 5.78
CA LYS A 340 -0.93 -12.98 5.10
C LYS A 340 -0.48 -11.79 5.94
N ARG A 341 -0.88 -11.73 7.22
CA ARG A 341 -0.53 -10.61 8.11
C ARG A 341 0.98 -10.53 8.38
N PHE A 342 1.64 -11.69 8.51
CA PHE A 342 3.11 -11.74 8.58
C PHE A 342 3.83 -11.17 7.35
N PHE A 343 3.23 -11.25 6.16
CA PHE A 343 3.79 -10.65 4.94
C PHE A 343 3.39 -9.18 4.77
N ASP A 344 2.23 -8.78 5.26
CA ASP A 344 1.77 -7.38 5.21
C ASP A 344 2.57 -6.47 6.17
N ASP A 345 3.07 -6.99 7.30
CA ASP A 345 3.95 -6.27 8.24
C ASP A 345 5.41 -6.09 7.74
N LEU A 346 5.76 -6.65 6.58
CA LEU A 346 7.09 -6.56 5.96
C LEU A 346 7.20 -5.49 4.85
N ASP A 347 6.10 -4.84 4.48
CA ASP A 347 6.04 -3.68 3.57
C ASP A 347 6.09 -2.33 4.32
#